data_AF-A0A919NW51-F1
#
_entry.id   AF-A0A919NW51-F1
#
_cell.length_a   1.000
_cell.length_b   1.000
_cell.length_c   1.000
_cell.angle_alpha   90.00
_cell.angle_beta   90.00
_cell.angle_gamma   90.00
#
_symmetry.space_group_name_H-M   'P 1'
#
loop_
_entity.id
_entity.type
_entity.pdbx_description
1 polymer ?
#
loop_
_entity_poly.entity_id
_entity_poly.type
_entity_poly.pdbx_seq_one_letter_code
_entity_poly.pdbx_strand_id
1 'polypeptide(L)'
;MVRELRSAVPTTGRPRSAIISDALFVAGLVLTAVIMSWDRVPHVATSFPYLSLVDSRGLAPQELLAFLLLLQRGLVMAWERLRNKGGAWPSSGILLAFGLLAVAVGVAAVTAFNFKVAVLASLIFCFALGRGWLLAQYIRERELKMFENVVLWVLVVVLALGYFQFIGDAYGLSQSWTQLLPQYNSSTGAYPFPRVQSFSLEPLYLGHWMFLPIGILLTRYWRTRKASIFEQVLLVLALALFLLTLSRGAIAGLGLAVLVLIAVGRAWRPLLFLVRNGVLTLLVVAGMLLLASAQHNARLAETAPSAAPDASSPSSGPSTPAAEPTKPGVVGSFTGHAMDVNDPSAQTRYELWPATVDIIKEHLVTGVGFNNVRLLLHDGASTASPAEANALQPVNNDYLTFLSELGLVGVLLALPLLWLILRALWGVVRTRLDHPSSPYAFAVVGMAVEANFFQSFSLLRTWVVIGLLIAGARLMRERQVRVRNTEHLAETVILNPALEETAILNLGSAGSKTA
;
A
#
# COMPACT_ATOMS: atom_id res chain seq x y z
N MET A 1 12.91 12.14 16.68
CA MET A 1 11.96 12.70 15.69
C MET A 1 11.82 14.23 15.79
N VAL A 2 11.26 14.81 16.86
CA VAL A 2 11.08 16.29 16.96
C VAL A 2 12.40 17.08 16.87
N ARG A 3 13.48 16.56 17.45
CA ARG A 3 14.81 17.18 17.38
C ARG A 3 15.39 17.18 15.95
N GLU A 4 15.16 16.09 15.20
CA GLU A 4 15.53 16.00 13.78
C GLU A 4 14.63 16.88 12.89
N LEU A 5 13.35 17.02 13.24
CA LEU A 5 12.43 17.94 12.54
C LEU A 5 12.87 19.40 12.71
N ARG A 6 13.40 19.79 13.88
CA ARG A 6 13.92 21.15 14.12
C ARG A 6 15.25 21.41 13.42
N SER A 7 16.17 20.44 13.37
CA SER A 7 17.43 20.61 12.65
C SER A 7 17.28 20.57 11.13
N ALA A 8 16.12 20.13 10.62
CA ALA A 8 15.88 19.96 9.18
C ALA A 8 15.62 21.27 8.41
N VAL A 9 15.39 22.42 9.07
CA VAL A 9 15.08 23.68 8.37
C VAL A 9 16.17 24.72 8.64
N PRO A 10 17.13 24.93 7.71
CA PRO A 10 18.03 26.07 7.80
C PRO A 10 17.19 27.36 7.74
N THR A 11 17.23 28.14 8.81
CA THR A 11 16.39 29.35 8.98
C THR A 11 17.07 30.62 8.49
N THR A 12 18.39 30.61 8.24
CA THR A 12 19.13 31.80 7.86
C THR A 12 18.90 32.16 6.40
N GLY A 13 18.24 33.30 6.15
CA GLY A 13 18.07 33.88 4.81
C GLY A 13 16.86 33.41 4.00
N ARG A 14 16.06 32.45 4.50
CA ARG A 14 14.84 32.00 3.82
C ARG A 14 13.62 32.84 4.22
N PRO A 15 12.71 33.16 3.28
CA PRO A 15 11.48 33.85 3.62
C PRO A 15 10.63 32.98 4.55
N ARG A 16 9.95 33.60 5.53
CA ARG A 16 9.09 32.90 6.51
C ARG A 16 8.04 31.99 5.84
N SER A 17 7.52 32.38 4.68
CA SER A 17 6.55 31.61 3.90
C SER A 17 7.09 30.24 3.47
N ALA A 18 8.36 30.15 3.06
CA ALA A 18 8.98 28.89 2.66
C ALA A 18 9.16 27.94 3.84
N ILE A 19 9.50 28.47 5.02
CA ILE A 19 9.63 27.70 6.26
C ILE A 19 8.29 27.09 6.67
N ILE A 20 7.23 27.90 6.66
CA ILE A 20 5.87 27.44 6.98
C ILE A 20 5.40 26.39 5.97
N SER A 21 5.62 26.63 4.68
CA SER A 21 5.27 25.66 3.62
C SER A 21 6.01 24.33 3.79
N ASP A 22 7.29 24.35 4.18
CA ASP A 22 8.09 23.15 4.42
C ASP A 22 7.53 22.34 5.60
N ALA A 23 7.20 23.01 6.72
CA ALA A 23 6.65 22.36 7.91
C ALA A 23 5.29 21.72 7.64
N LEU A 24 4.41 22.43 6.93
CA LEU A 24 3.07 21.94 6.64
C LEU A 24 3.10 20.81 5.58
N PHE A 25 4.02 20.85 4.61
CA PHE A 25 4.24 19.71 3.70
C PHE A 25 4.71 18.46 4.45
N VAL A 26 5.64 18.62 5.40
CA VAL A 26 6.08 17.54 6.27
C VAL A 26 4.93 16.97 7.10
N ALA A 27 4.04 17.82 7.63
CA ALA A 27 2.83 17.37 8.30
C ALA A 27 1.93 16.54 7.37
N GLY A 28 1.76 16.98 6.12
CA GLY A 28 1.04 16.24 5.08
C GLY A 28 1.66 14.87 4.77
N LEU A 29 3.00 14.77 4.74
CA LEU A 29 3.72 13.51 4.56
C LEU A 29 3.50 12.54 5.72
N VAL A 30 3.62 13.03 6.95
CA VAL A 30 3.40 12.23 8.17
C VAL A 30 1.96 11.71 8.18
N LEU A 31 0.99 12.59 7.92
CA LEU A 31 -0.42 12.21 7.89
C LEU A 31 -0.71 11.21 6.77
N THR A 32 -0.09 11.36 5.59
CA THR A 32 -0.20 10.40 4.49
C THR A 32 0.35 9.02 4.89
N ALA A 33 1.52 8.96 5.54
CA ALA A 33 2.11 7.71 5.99
C ALA A 33 1.21 6.96 7.01
N VAL A 34 0.55 7.70 7.90
CA VAL A 34 -0.39 7.15 8.90
C VAL A 34 -1.68 6.67 8.24
N ILE A 35 -2.27 7.47 7.35
CA ILE A 35 -3.54 7.13 6.70
C ILE A 35 -3.40 5.93 5.77
N MET A 36 -2.23 5.70 5.16
CA MET A 36 -2.02 4.56 4.25
C MET A 36 -2.26 3.19 4.87
N SER A 37 -2.07 3.04 6.19
CA SER A 37 -2.40 1.82 6.94
C SER A 37 -3.84 1.80 7.47
N TRP A 38 -4.52 2.93 7.43
CA TRP A 38 -5.72 3.20 8.20
C TRP A 38 -6.95 3.32 7.30
N ASP A 39 -7.48 2.17 6.87
CA ASP A 39 -8.71 2.14 6.08
C ASP A 39 -9.96 2.19 6.98
N ARG A 40 -9.83 1.82 8.26
CA ARG A 40 -10.91 1.79 9.26
C ARG A 40 -10.47 2.41 10.58
N VAL A 41 -11.16 3.46 11.04
CA VAL A 41 -11.10 3.92 12.45
C VAL A 41 -12.30 3.34 13.19
N PRO A 42 -12.14 2.32 14.05
CA PRO A 42 -13.29 1.74 14.73
C PRO A 42 -13.93 2.75 15.71
N HIS A 43 -15.27 2.80 15.72
CA HIS A 43 -16.14 3.51 16.68
C HIS A 43 -16.03 5.05 16.83
N VAL A 44 -15.06 5.73 16.20
CA VAL A 44 -15.08 7.20 16.15
C VAL A 44 -16.17 7.70 15.18
N ALA A 45 -16.48 6.91 14.14
CA ALA A 45 -17.45 7.27 13.11
C ALA A 45 -18.91 7.31 13.59
N THR A 46 -19.29 6.53 14.61
CA THR A 46 -20.69 6.50 15.10
C THR A 46 -21.01 7.62 16.08
N SER A 47 -20.00 8.24 16.70
CA SER A 47 -20.20 9.23 17.78
C SER A 47 -20.04 10.69 17.32
N PHE A 48 -19.57 10.93 16.09
CA PHE A 48 -19.45 12.27 15.52
C PHE A 48 -20.27 12.38 14.23
N PRO A 49 -21.38 13.14 14.22
CA PRO A 49 -22.30 13.22 13.08
C PRO A 49 -21.69 13.81 11.80
N TYR A 50 -20.50 14.42 11.87
CA TYR A 50 -19.77 14.91 10.69
C TYR A 50 -18.90 13.82 10.01
N LEU A 51 -18.68 12.68 10.66
CA LEU A 51 -17.90 11.55 10.12
C LEU A 51 -18.78 10.49 9.43
N SER A 52 -20.09 10.44 9.69
CA SER A 52 -21.01 9.46 9.08
C SER A 52 -21.34 9.74 7.60
N LEU A 53 -21.03 10.94 7.08
CA LEU A 53 -21.07 11.23 5.64
C LEU A 53 -20.00 10.46 4.84
N VAL A 54 -19.05 9.82 5.50
CA VAL A 54 -17.95 9.03 4.89
C VAL A 54 -18.38 7.59 4.59
N ASP A 55 -19.47 7.10 5.20
CA ASP A 55 -19.79 5.67 5.28
C ASP A 55 -20.44 5.06 4.01
N SER A 56 -20.45 5.80 2.90
CA SER A 56 -20.74 5.23 1.56
C SER A 56 -19.67 5.56 0.50
N ARG A 57 -18.44 5.83 0.96
CA ARG A 57 -17.18 6.07 0.22
C ARG A 57 -16.90 7.52 -0.20
N GLY A 58 -17.23 8.51 0.63
CA GLY A 58 -16.72 9.87 0.48
C GLY A 58 -15.23 9.99 0.86
N LEU A 59 -14.53 11.04 0.39
CA LEU A 59 -13.18 11.37 0.84
C LEU A 59 -13.20 11.67 2.34
N ALA A 60 -12.47 10.89 3.15
CA ALA A 60 -12.45 11.12 4.58
C ALA A 60 -11.82 12.50 4.90
N PRO A 61 -12.28 13.23 5.93
CA PRO A 61 -11.75 14.57 6.24
C PRO A 61 -10.23 14.60 6.45
N GLN A 62 -9.69 13.58 7.12
CA GLN A 62 -8.24 13.41 7.30
C GLN A 62 -7.51 13.19 5.97
N GLU A 63 -8.18 12.55 5.00
CA GLU A 63 -7.62 12.42 3.67
C GLU A 63 -7.55 13.78 2.99
N LEU A 64 -8.68 14.48 2.90
CA LEU A 64 -8.71 15.82 2.32
C LEU A 64 -7.64 16.72 2.94
N LEU A 65 -7.53 16.72 4.27
CA LEU A 65 -6.51 17.47 4.99
C LEU A 65 -5.08 17.10 4.56
N ALA A 66 -4.74 15.81 4.52
CA ALA A 66 -3.41 15.37 4.09
C ALA A 66 -3.07 15.84 2.67
N PHE A 67 -4.05 15.79 1.75
CA PHE A 67 -3.85 16.27 0.39
C PHE A 67 -3.68 17.79 0.33
N LEU A 68 -4.51 18.55 1.03
CA LEU A 68 -4.38 20.02 1.08
C LEU A 68 -3.03 20.46 1.65
N LEU A 69 -2.54 19.76 2.68
CA LEU A 69 -1.20 19.97 3.25
C LEU A 69 -0.07 19.64 2.25
N LEU A 70 -0.23 18.63 1.40
CA LEU A 70 0.75 18.36 0.35
C LEU A 70 0.64 19.41 -0.80
N LEU A 71 -0.58 19.77 -1.19
CA LEU A 71 -0.88 20.64 -2.32
C LEU A 71 -0.34 22.05 -2.13
N GLN A 72 -0.39 22.59 -0.90
CA GLN A 72 0.05 23.96 -0.63
C GLN A 72 1.48 24.23 -1.09
N ARG A 73 2.37 23.23 -1.03
CA ARG A 73 3.76 23.41 -1.44
C ARG A 73 3.84 23.62 -2.94
N GLY A 74 3.07 22.85 -3.71
CA GLY A 74 2.90 23.05 -5.14
C GLY A 74 2.40 24.46 -5.46
N LEU A 75 1.42 24.97 -4.70
CA LEU A 75 0.91 26.34 -4.85
C LEU A 75 1.96 27.40 -4.52
N VAL A 76 2.72 27.25 -3.43
CA VAL A 76 3.79 28.19 -3.04
C VAL A 76 4.88 28.25 -4.11
N MET A 77 5.32 27.11 -4.64
CA MET A 77 6.32 27.09 -5.70
C MET A 77 5.80 27.65 -7.02
N ALA A 78 4.54 27.38 -7.36
CA ALA A 78 3.90 28.00 -8.54
C ALA A 78 3.82 29.52 -8.40
N TRP A 79 3.49 30.02 -7.20
CA TRP A 79 3.41 31.44 -6.88
C TRP A 79 4.78 32.14 -6.92
N GLU A 80 5.79 31.57 -6.24
CA GLU A 80 7.15 32.12 -6.25
C GLU A 80 7.71 32.20 -7.66
N ARG A 81 7.38 31.21 -8.50
CA ARG A 81 7.75 31.21 -9.90
C ARG A 81 7.10 32.35 -10.66
N LEU A 82 5.78 32.51 -10.52
CA LEU A 82 5.01 33.56 -11.19
C LEU A 82 5.59 34.95 -10.85
N ARG A 83 6.02 35.14 -9.59
CA ARG A 83 6.61 36.38 -9.11
C ARG A 83 8.06 36.61 -9.55
N ASN A 84 8.92 35.59 -9.46
CA ASN A 84 10.37 35.77 -9.56
C ASN A 84 10.96 35.38 -10.93
N LYS A 85 10.16 34.93 -11.91
CA LYS A 85 10.57 34.48 -13.26
C LYS A 85 11.65 33.37 -13.32
N GLY A 86 12.22 32.92 -12.19
CA GLY A 86 13.37 32.02 -12.12
C GLY A 86 13.17 30.69 -11.39
N GLY A 87 11.96 30.36 -10.93
CA GLY A 87 11.69 29.06 -10.29
C GLY A 87 11.79 27.88 -11.27
N ALA A 88 12.22 26.70 -10.82
CA ALA A 88 12.16 25.47 -11.62
C ALA A 88 10.69 25.02 -11.80
N TRP A 89 10.27 24.64 -13.01
CA TRP A 89 8.91 24.13 -13.22
C TRP A 89 8.84 22.73 -12.58
N PRO A 90 7.67 22.29 -12.05
CA PRO A 90 7.41 20.86 -11.92
C PRO A 90 7.77 20.18 -13.25
N SER A 91 8.31 18.96 -13.17
CA SER A 91 8.68 18.23 -14.38
C SER A 91 7.43 18.07 -15.25
N SER A 92 7.41 18.73 -16.42
CA SER A 92 6.27 18.70 -17.34
C SER A 92 5.94 17.27 -17.77
N GLY A 93 6.96 16.41 -17.91
CA GLY A 93 6.77 14.98 -18.18
C GLY A 93 6.04 14.23 -17.07
N ILE A 94 6.34 14.50 -15.79
CA ILE A 94 5.61 13.90 -14.66
C ILE A 94 4.19 14.47 -14.59
N LEU A 95 4.00 15.77 -14.79
CA LEU A 95 2.67 16.38 -14.83
C LEU A 95 1.80 15.79 -15.95
N LEU A 96 2.35 15.69 -17.16
CA LEU A 96 1.65 15.12 -18.32
C LEU A 96 1.26 13.66 -18.07
N ALA A 97 2.17 12.85 -17.53
CA ALA A 97 1.91 11.43 -17.29
C ALA A 97 0.77 11.18 -16.30
N PHE A 98 0.74 11.90 -15.17
CA PHE A 98 -0.37 11.81 -14.23
C PHE A 98 -1.65 12.48 -14.78
N GLY A 99 -1.50 13.61 -15.46
CA GLY A 99 -2.62 14.36 -16.03
C GLY A 99 -3.39 13.59 -17.10
N LEU A 100 -2.69 12.88 -18.00
CA LEU A 100 -3.33 12.07 -19.03
C LEU A 100 -4.14 10.91 -18.45
N LEU A 101 -3.65 10.28 -17.37
CA LEU A 101 -4.44 9.26 -16.67
C LEU A 101 -5.68 9.87 -15.98
N ALA A 102 -5.59 11.07 -15.41
CA ALA A 102 -6.77 11.76 -14.88
C ALA A 102 -7.79 12.09 -16.00
N VAL A 103 -7.30 12.50 -17.18
CA VAL A 103 -8.15 12.73 -18.36
C VAL A 103 -8.82 11.43 -18.81
N ALA A 104 -8.10 10.31 -18.85
CA ALA A 104 -8.65 9.00 -19.19
C ALA A 104 -9.85 8.62 -18.30
N VAL A 105 -9.68 8.80 -16.99
CA VAL A 105 -10.74 8.53 -16.01
C VAL A 105 -11.92 9.48 -16.19
N GLY A 106 -11.67 10.75 -16.49
CA GLY A 106 -12.71 11.73 -16.82
C GLY A 106 -13.50 11.37 -18.08
N VAL A 107 -12.82 10.92 -19.15
CA VAL A 107 -13.47 10.46 -20.39
C VAL A 107 -14.35 9.24 -20.11
N ALA A 108 -13.82 8.25 -19.40
CA ALA A 108 -14.57 7.04 -19.03
C ALA A 108 -15.80 7.36 -18.17
N ALA A 109 -15.72 8.38 -17.30
CA ALA A 109 -16.86 8.81 -16.49
C ALA A 109 -18.00 9.41 -17.32
N VAL A 110 -17.68 10.14 -18.40
CA VAL A 110 -18.69 10.74 -19.30
C VAL A 110 -19.46 9.66 -20.08
N THR A 111 -18.79 8.56 -20.43
CA THR A 111 -19.39 7.45 -21.18
C THR A 111 -19.86 6.30 -20.28
N ALA A 112 -19.94 6.52 -18.97
CA ALA A 112 -20.17 5.45 -18.01
C ALA A 112 -21.60 4.89 -18.05
N PHE A 113 -21.74 3.60 -17.75
CA PHE A 113 -23.04 2.93 -17.59
C PHE A 113 -23.91 3.59 -16.51
N ASN A 114 -23.31 3.89 -15.35
CA ASN A 114 -23.88 4.69 -14.28
C ASN A 114 -22.95 5.88 -13.99
N PHE A 115 -23.35 7.04 -14.52
CA PHE A 115 -22.61 8.30 -14.43
C PHE A 115 -22.32 8.71 -12.98
N LYS A 116 -23.29 8.56 -12.07
CA LYS A 116 -23.13 8.99 -10.66
C LYS A 116 -22.04 8.19 -9.95
N VAL A 117 -22.06 6.86 -10.12
CA VAL A 117 -21.05 5.96 -9.57
C VAL A 117 -19.68 6.28 -10.16
N ALA A 118 -19.62 6.47 -11.49
CA ALA A 118 -18.37 6.73 -12.19
C ALA A 118 -17.71 8.05 -11.76
N VAL A 119 -18.47 9.14 -11.67
CA VAL A 119 -17.94 10.45 -11.26
C VAL A 119 -17.39 10.39 -9.85
N LEU A 120 -18.12 9.81 -8.90
CA LEU A 120 -17.66 9.71 -7.52
C LEU A 120 -16.36 8.88 -7.42
N ALA A 121 -16.34 7.70 -8.05
CA ALA A 121 -15.17 6.83 -8.04
C ALA A 121 -13.96 7.50 -8.73
N SER A 122 -14.21 8.22 -9.83
CA SER A 122 -13.21 9.01 -10.56
C SER A 122 -12.61 10.11 -9.71
N LEU A 123 -13.41 10.83 -8.93
CA LEU A 123 -12.93 11.89 -8.03
C LEU A 123 -12.01 11.33 -6.94
N ILE A 124 -12.39 10.20 -6.32
CA ILE A 124 -11.58 9.52 -5.30
C ILE A 124 -10.26 9.04 -5.92
N PHE A 125 -10.32 8.45 -7.11
CA PHE A 125 -9.14 7.99 -7.83
C PHE A 125 -8.20 9.16 -8.20
N CYS A 126 -8.73 10.23 -8.76
CA CYS A 126 -7.97 11.44 -9.09
C CYS A 126 -7.31 12.07 -7.87
N PHE A 127 -7.94 11.96 -6.70
CA PHE A 127 -7.37 12.42 -5.45
C PHE A 127 -6.17 11.57 -4.99
N ALA A 128 -6.30 10.24 -5.07
CA ALA A 128 -5.18 9.32 -4.82
C ALA A 128 -4.02 9.55 -5.81
N LEU A 129 -4.35 9.69 -7.09
CA LEU A 129 -3.42 9.99 -8.17
C LEU A 129 -2.70 11.33 -7.96
N GLY A 130 -3.46 12.35 -7.55
CA GLY A 130 -2.94 13.69 -7.24
C GLY A 130 -1.92 13.67 -6.10
N ARG A 131 -2.12 12.83 -5.07
CA ARG A 131 -1.10 12.64 -4.03
C ARG A 131 0.17 12.00 -4.58
N GLY A 132 0.04 10.94 -5.37
CA GLY A 132 1.18 10.31 -6.05
C GLY A 132 1.98 11.33 -6.87
N TRP A 133 1.28 12.20 -7.62
CA TRP A 133 1.89 13.29 -8.38
C TRP A 133 2.62 14.31 -7.49
N LEU A 134 1.98 14.80 -6.42
CA LEU A 134 2.60 15.76 -5.48
C LEU A 134 3.89 15.20 -4.88
N LEU A 135 3.88 13.92 -4.49
CA LEU A 135 5.07 13.25 -3.97
C LEU A 135 6.16 13.11 -5.03
N ALA A 136 5.81 12.64 -6.22
CA ALA A 136 6.75 12.51 -7.35
C ALA A 136 7.47 13.84 -7.67
N GLN A 137 6.73 14.95 -7.59
CA GLN A 137 7.21 16.27 -7.97
C GLN A 137 7.96 17.02 -6.87
N TYR A 138 7.58 16.85 -5.61
CA TYR A 138 7.97 17.83 -4.58
C TYR A 138 8.72 17.25 -3.38
N ILE A 139 8.71 15.93 -3.20
CA ILE A 139 9.45 15.33 -2.08
C ILE A 139 10.98 15.47 -2.27
N ARG A 140 11.68 15.87 -1.21
CA ARG A 140 13.15 15.98 -1.15
C ARG A 140 13.77 14.72 -0.56
N GLU A 141 15.06 14.53 -0.75
CA GLU A 141 15.78 13.37 -0.18
C GLU A 141 15.64 13.27 1.35
N ARG A 142 15.71 14.40 2.06
CA ARG A 142 15.53 14.44 3.52
C ARG A 142 14.13 14.01 3.96
N GLU A 143 13.12 14.45 3.22
CA GLU A 143 11.71 14.15 3.49
C GLU A 143 11.39 12.70 3.16
N LEU A 144 12.03 12.15 2.14
CA LEU A 144 11.93 10.74 1.77
C LEU A 144 12.41 9.83 2.91
N LYS A 145 13.61 10.12 3.45
CA LYS A 145 14.17 9.38 4.60
C LYS A 145 13.30 9.50 5.85
N MET A 146 12.79 10.71 6.13
CA MET A 146 11.84 10.95 7.21
C MET A 146 10.55 10.16 7.01
N PHE A 147 9.97 10.18 5.81
CA PHE A 147 8.75 9.44 5.47
C PHE A 147 8.94 7.93 5.71
N GLU A 148 10.06 7.36 5.25
CA GLU A 148 10.38 5.96 5.53
C GLU A 148 10.43 5.67 7.05
N ASN A 149 11.06 6.53 7.83
CA ASN A 149 11.12 6.37 9.29
C ASN A 149 9.73 6.44 9.92
N VAL A 150 8.86 7.35 9.46
CA VAL A 150 7.47 7.44 9.93
C VAL A 150 6.72 6.17 9.59
N VAL A 151 6.85 5.63 8.37
CA VAL A 151 6.23 4.35 7.98
C VAL A 151 6.66 3.21 8.89
N LEU A 152 7.94 3.13 9.28
CA LEU A 152 8.41 2.11 10.23
C LEU A 152 7.84 2.28 11.64
N TRP A 153 7.62 3.52 12.10
CA TRP A 153 6.93 3.76 13.37
C TRP A 153 5.45 3.41 13.31
N VAL A 154 4.77 3.75 12.21
CA VAL A 154 3.40 3.34 11.96
C VAL A 154 3.29 1.82 11.95
N LEU A 155 4.27 1.12 11.35
CA LEU A 155 4.36 -0.34 11.38
C LEU A 155 4.41 -0.90 12.80
N VAL A 156 5.14 -0.29 13.74
CA VAL A 156 5.12 -0.74 15.15
C VAL A 156 3.70 -0.73 15.71
N VAL A 157 2.93 0.33 15.45
CA VAL A 157 1.53 0.45 15.92
C VAL A 157 0.63 -0.56 15.23
N VAL A 158 0.77 -0.73 13.91
CA VAL A 158 0.01 -1.71 13.12
C VAL A 158 0.28 -3.13 13.61
N LEU A 159 1.54 -3.46 13.91
CA LEU A 159 1.93 -4.76 14.45
C LEU A 159 1.35 -4.97 15.85
N ALA A 160 1.49 -4.00 16.75
CA ALA A 160 0.96 -4.11 18.10
C ALA A 160 -0.55 -4.42 18.09
N LEU A 161 -1.35 -3.69 17.29
CA LEU A 161 -2.78 -3.95 17.15
C LEU A 161 -3.04 -5.31 16.47
N GLY A 162 -2.29 -5.66 15.42
CA GLY A 162 -2.50 -6.90 14.70
C GLY A 162 -2.24 -8.15 15.53
N TYR A 163 -1.17 -8.15 16.33
CA TYR A 163 -0.89 -9.23 17.28
C TYR A 163 -1.91 -9.26 18.42
N PHE A 164 -2.33 -8.09 18.92
CA PHE A 164 -3.42 -8.01 19.90
C PHE A 164 -4.73 -8.60 19.37
N GLN A 165 -5.09 -8.30 18.11
CA GLN A 165 -6.24 -8.88 17.43
C GLN A 165 -6.18 -10.41 17.38
N PHE A 166 -5.05 -10.96 16.94
CA PHE A 166 -4.89 -12.40 16.82
C PHE A 166 -4.95 -13.08 18.19
N ILE A 167 -4.14 -12.63 19.14
CA ILE A 167 -4.04 -13.25 20.47
C ILE A 167 -5.36 -13.07 21.22
N GLY A 168 -5.91 -11.86 21.22
CA GLY A 168 -7.16 -11.54 21.89
C GLY A 168 -8.31 -12.44 21.44
N ASP A 169 -8.49 -12.58 20.14
CA ASP A 169 -9.56 -13.42 19.60
C ASP A 169 -9.34 -14.92 19.84
N ALA A 170 -8.08 -15.38 19.73
CA ALA A 170 -7.70 -16.75 20.09
C ALA A 170 -8.01 -17.07 21.56
N TYR A 171 -7.90 -16.09 22.47
CA TYR A 171 -8.29 -16.23 23.89
C TYR A 171 -9.75 -15.88 24.18
N GLY A 172 -10.53 -15.49 23.17
CA GLY A 172 -11.98 -15.30 23.29
C GLY A 172 -12.39 -13.90 23.72
N LEU A 173 -11.48 -12.92 23.59
CA LEU A 173 -11.86 -11.51 23.71
C LEU A 173 -12.93 -11.18 22.65
N SER A 174 -13.92 -10.38 23.04
CA SER A 174 -15.01 -10.00 22.15
C SER A 174 -14.52 -9.11 21.00
N GLN A 175 -15.31 -9.07 19.93
CA GLN A 175 -15.07 -8.19 18.78
C GLN A 175 -15.01 -6.71 19.14
N SER A 176 -15.68 -6.27 20.21
CA SER A 176 -15.59 -4.87 20.68
C SER A 176 -14.20 -4.53 21.24
N TRP A 177 -13.45 -5.53 21.72
CA TRP A 177 -12.07 -5.35 22.14
C TRP A 177 -11.11 -5.53 20.99
N THR A 178 -11.20 -6.66 20.28
CA THR A 178 -10.26 -6.99 19.20
C THR A 178 -10.45 -6.11 17.98
N GLN A 179 -11.66 -5.60 17.76
CA GLN A 179 -12.04 -4.86 16.56
C GLN A 179 -11.93 -5.71 15.28
N LEU A 180 -11.86 -7.04 15.35
CA LEU A 180 -11.97 -7.88 14.16
C LEU A 180 -13.39 -7.80 13.58
N LEU A 181 -13.50 -7.80 12.25
CA LEU A 181 -14.81 -7.94 11.60
C LEU A 181 -15.35 -9.36 11.82
N PRO A 182 -16.68 -9.55 11.86
CA PRO A 182 -17.28 -10.86 12.12
C PRO A 182 -16.82 -11.97 11.19
N GLN A 183 -16.54 -11.67 9.93
CA GLN A 183 -16.07 -12.68 8.96
C GLN A 183 -14.61 -13.13 9.16
N TYR A 184 -13.84 -12.47 10.03
CA TYR A 184 -12.40 -12.73 10.22
C TYR A 184 -12.02 -13.12 11.64
N ASN A 185 -12.98 -13.30 12.54
CA ASN A 185 -12.72 -13.86 13.86
C ASN A 185 -12.73 -15.40 13.83
N SER A 186 -12.28 -16.02 14.92
CA SER A 186 -12.22 -17.48 15.07
C SER A 186 -13.57 -18.15 15.33
N SER A 187 -14.59 -17.40 15.76
CA SER A 187 -15.89 -17.96 16.18
C SER A 187 -16.97 -17.90 15.12
N THR A 188 -17.03 -16.83 14.33
CA THR A 188 -18.03 -16.60 13.28
C THR A 188 -17.44 -16.54 11.88
N GLY A 189 -16.11 -16.41 11.76
CA GLY A 189 -15.42 -16.40 10.49
C GLY A 189 -15.35 -17.77 9.82
N ALA A 190 -14.83 -17.78 8.60
CA ALA A 190 -14.66 -19.00 7.81
C ALA A 190 -13.60 -19.97 8.39
N TYR A 191 -12.76 -19.51 9.32
CA TYR A 191 -11.63 -20.25 9.86
C TYR A 191 -11.71 -20.36 11.39
N PRO A 192 -11.25 -21.46 11.99
CA PRO A 192 -11.20 -21.63 13.44
C PRO A 192 -10.07 -20.80 14.11
N PHE A 193 -9.55 -19.78 13.42
CA PHE A 193 -8.51 -18.88 13.90
C PHE A 193 -8.73 -17.48 13.31
N PRO A 194 -8.27 -16.42 14.00
CA PRO A 194 -8.46 -15.06 13.54
C PRO A 194 -7.57 -14.73 12.33
N ARG A 195 -8.13 -14.00 11.36
CA ARG A 195 -7.39 -13.39 10.26
C ARG A 195 -7.18 -11.92 10.56
N VAL A 196 -5.91 -11.53 10.72
CA VAL A 196 -5.58 -10.17 11.16
C VAL A 196 -5.80 -9.16 10.04
N GLN A 197 -6.46 -8.04 10.37
CA GLN A 197 -6.61 -6.88 9.49
C GLN A 197 -5.99 -5.59 10.05
N SER A 198 -5.67 -5.55 11.35
CA SER A 198 -5.20 -4.35 12.06
C SER A 198 -6.14 -3.15 11.78
N PHE A 199 -5.63 -2.05 11.23
CA PHE A 199 -6.40 -0.87 10.82
C PHE A 199 -6.94 -0.93 9.38
N SER A 200 -6.64 -1.98 8.63
CA SER A 200 -7.14 -2.17 7.26
C SER A 200 -8.56 -2.73 7.25
N LEU A 201 -9.28 -2.55 6.14
CA LEU A 201 -10.66 -3.03 6.00
C LEU A 201 -10.72 -4.56 5.95
N GLU A 202 -9.70 -5.19 5.38
CA GLU A 202 -9.60 -6.62 5.15
C GLU A 202 -8.14 -7.07 5.29
N PRO A 203 -7.87 -8.35 5.61
CA PRO A 203 -6.51 -8.87 5.72
C PRO A 203 -5.65 -8.67 4.47
N LEU A 204 -6.25 -8.71 3.27
CA LEU A 204 -5.53 -8.49 2.01
C LEU A 204 -5.08 -7.04 1.84
N TYR A 205 -5.86 -6.07 2.32
CA TYR A 205 -5.47 -4.66 2.29
C TYR A 205 -4.28 -4.38 3.22
N LEU A 206 -4.22 -5.06 4.35
CA LEU A 206 -3.05 -5.04 5.23
C LEU A 206 -1.83 -5.63 4.52
N GLY A 207 -1.98 -6.80 3.88
CA GLY A 207 -0.93 -7.41 3.06
C GLY A 207 -0.37 -6.45 2.02
N HIS A 208 -1.25 -5.79 1.25
CA HIS A 208 -0.87 -4.81 0.26
C HIS A 208 -0.05 -3.64 0.84
N TRP A 209 -0.49 -3.08 1.98
CA TRP A 209 0.24 -2.00 2.64
C TRP A 209 1.62 -2.44 3.13
N MET A 210 1.75 -3.66 3.65
CA MET A 210 2.99 -4.17 4.25
C MET A 210 4.16 -4.33 3.27
N PHE A 211 3.90 -4.36 1.96
CA PHE A 211 4.96 -4.35 0.94
C PHE A 211 5.92 -3.17 1.09
N LEU A 212 5.41 -1.99 1.45
CA LEU A 212 6.22 -0.79 1.63
C LEU A 212 7.19 -0.89 2.83
N PRO A 213 6.74 -1.10 4.07
CA PRO A 213 7.65 -1.25 5.21
C PRO A 213 8.62 -2.42 5.08
N ILE A 214 8.17 -3.56 4.55
CA ILE A 214 9.06 -4.72 4.29
C ILE A 214 10.13 -4.33 3.27
N GLY A 215 9.75 -3.66 2.18
CA GLY A 215 10.68 -3.14 1.19
C GLY A 215 11.71 -2.16 1.78
N ILE A 216 11.30 -1.27 2.69
CA ILE A 216 12.20 -0.35 3.40
C ILE A 216 13.21 -1.12 4.24
N LEU A 217 12.77 -2.08 5.06
CA LEU A 217 13.65 -2.86 5.93
C LEU A 217 14.66 -3.69 5.14
N LEU A 218 14.19 -4.40 4.10
CA LEU A 218 15.05 -5.25 3.28
C LEU A 218 16.09 -4.44 2.49
N THR A 219 15.70 -3.31 1.91
CA THR A 219 16.62 -2.47 1.12
C THR A 219 17.60 -1.69 1.98
N ARG A 220 17.21 -1.26 3.20
CA ARG A 220 18.15 -0.70 4.18
C ARG A 220 19.23 -1.71 4.54
N TYR A 221 18.85 -2.93 4.91
CA TYR A 221 19.79 -4.01 5.16
C TYR A 221 20.67 -4.30 3.93
N TRP A 222 20.09 -4.29 2.73
CA TRP A 222 20.84 -4.54 1.51
C TRP A 222 21.98 -3.53 1.30
N ARG A 223 21.69 -2.23 1.49
CA ARG A 223 22.65 -1.13 1.30
C ARG A 223 23.73 -1.11 2.37
N THR A 224 23.37 -1.28 3.64
CA THR A 224 24.31 -1.12 4.76
C THR A 224 24.99 -2.43 5.17
N ARG A 225 24.44 -3.58 4.76
CA ARG A 225 24.78 -4.94 5.24
C ARG A 225 24.64 -5.10 6.77
N LYS A 226 23.97 -4.16 7.43
CA LYS A 226 23.78 -4.10 8.87
C LYS A 226 22.30 -3.78 9.13
N ALA A 227 21.64 -4.62 9.90
CA ALA A 227 20.31 -4.31 10.45
C ALA A 227 20.45 -4.21 11.96
N SER A 228 19.92 -3.13 12.53
CA SER A 228 19.77 -3.02 13.98
C SER A 228 18.88 -4.15 14.50
N ILE A 229 19.02 -4.50 15.79
CA ILE A 229 18.14 -5.52 16.42
C ILE A 229 16.67 -5.10 16.26
N PHE A 230 16.38 -3.81 16.43
CA PHE A 230 15.05 -3.24 16.20
C PHE A 230 14.52 -3.55 14.79
N GLU A 231 15.28 -3.26 13.73
CA GLU A 231 14.85 -3.55 12.35
C GLU A 231 14.69 -5.04 12.07
N GLN A 232 15.51 -5.90 12.68
CA GLN A 232 15.39 -7.36 12.54
C GLN A 232 14.11 -7.88 13.19
N VAL A 233 13.85 -7.47 14.44
CA VAL A 233 12.62 -7.82 15.16
C VAL A 233 11.41 -7.31 14.38
N LEU A 234 11.46 -6.06 13.92
CA LEU A 234 10.38 -5.45 13.16
C LEU A 234 10.11 -6.20 11.84
N LEU A 235 11.14 -6.66 11.14
CA LEU A 235 11.00 -7.45 9.92
C LEU A 235 10.38 -8.82 10.21
N VAL A 236 10.83 -9.55 11.23
CA VAL A 236 10.28 -10.86 11.60
C VAL A 236 8.81 -10.74 11.98
N LEU A 237 8.47 -9.76 12.83
CA LEU A 237 7.08 -9.51 13.23
C LEU A 237 6.22 -9.08 12.04
N ALA A 238 6.75 -8.23 11.15
CA ALA A 238 6.04 -7.86 9.94
C ALA A 238 5.76 -9.06 9.01
N LEU A 239 6.76 -9.90 8.76
CA LEU A 239 6.56 -11.07 7.91
C LEU A 239 5.60 -12.09 8.55
N ALA A 240 5.65 -12.26 9.88
CA ALA A 240 4.75 -13.17 10.57
C ALA A 240 3.29 -12.67 10.50
N LEU A 241 3.06 -11.38 10.80
CA LEU A 241 1.73 -10.79 10.66
C LEU A 241 1.23 -10.84 9.21
N PHE A 242 2.11 -10.60 8.24
CA PHE A 242 1.81 -10.71 6.82
C PHE A 242 1.31 -12.11 6.45
N LEU A 243 1.96 -13.17 6.92
CA LEU A 243 1.51 -14.54 6.69
C LEU A 243 0.17 -14.86 7.38
N LEU A 244 -0.08 -14.29 8.55
CA LEU A 244 -1.36 -14.42 9.28
C LEU A 244 -2.54 -13.72 8.59
N THR A 245 -2.29 -12.87 7.59
CA THR A 245 -3.37 -12.33 6.74
C THR A 245 -4.01 -13.40 5.85
N LEU A 246 -3.24 -14.44 5.50
CA LEU A 246 -3.56 -15.45 4.50
C LEU A 246 -3.98 -14.88 3.13
N SER A 247 -3.48 -13.69 2.76
CA SER A 247 -3.69 -13.17 1.41
C SER A 247 -2.79 -13.90 0.41
N ARG A 248 -3.33 -14.87 -0.33
CA ARG A 248 -2.61 -15.64 -1.37
C ARG A 248 -1.94 -14.72 -2.39
N GLY A 249 -2.66 -13.69 -2.85
CA GLY A 249 -2.11 -12.69 -3.76
C GLY A 249 -0.91 -11.95 -3.16
N ALA A 250 -1.00 -11.57 -1.87
CA ALA A 250 0.08 -10.86 -1.19
C ALA A 250 1.30 -11.77 -1.02
N ILE A 251 1.09 -13.03 -0.63
CA ILE A 251 2.15 -14.04 -0.50
C ILE A 251 2.86 -14.25 -1.84
N ALA A 252 2.10 -14.42 -2.94
CA ALA A 252 2.67 -14.53 -4.28
C ALA A 252 3.45 -13.27 -4.67
N GLY A 253 2.92 -12.08 -4.38
CA GLY A 253 3.59 -10.81 -4.63
C GLY A 253 4.86 -10.64 -3.82
N LEU A 254 4.88 -11.07 -2.55
CA LEU A 254 6.06 -11.02 -1.70
C LEU A 254 7.16 -11.95 -2.24
N GLY A 255 6.77 -13.16 -2.63
CA GLY A 255 7.66 -14.12 -3.28
C GLY A 255 8.32 -13.52 -4.52
N LEU A 256 7.54 -12.97 -5.45
CA LEU A 256 8.11 -12.39 -6.67
C LEU A 256 8.96 -11.15 -6.38
N ALA A 257 8.52 -10.25 -5.49
CA ALA A 257 9.28 -9.07 -5.11
C ALA A 257 10.65 -9.43 -4.51
N VAL A 258 10.70 -10.47 -3.68
CA VAL A 258 11.95 -11.04 -3.14
C VAL A 258 12.82 -11.62 -4.25
N LEU A 259 12.26 -12.41 -5.16
CA LEU A 259 13.01 -13.00 -6.28
C LEU A 259 13.62 -11.92 -7.17
N VAL A 260 12.86 -10.88 -7.50
CA VAL A 260 13.34 -9.72 -8.27
C VAL A 260 14.42 -8.97 -7.49
N LEU A 261 14.25 -8.76 -6.18
CA LEU A 261 15.26 -8.12 -5.33
C LEU A 261 16.60 -8.87 -5.36
N ILE A 262 16.56 -10.20 -5.24
CA ILE A 262 17.75 -11.06 -5.28
C ILE A 262 18.41 -10.99 -6.67
N ALA A 263 17.62 -11.12 -7.74
CA ALA A 263 18.10 -11.07 -9.11
C ALA A 263 18.78 -9.74 -9.44
N VAL A 264 18.15 -8.62 -9.05
CA VAL A 264 18.67 -7.26 -9.27
C VAL A 264 19.92 -6.98 -8.44
N GLY A 265 19.87 -7.34 -7.15
CA GLY A 265 20.95 -7.07 -6.23
C GLY A 265 22.20 -7.93 -6.44
N ARG A 266 22.09 -9.07 -7.15
CA ARG A 266 23.19 -10.00 -7.47
C ARG A 266 24.06 -10.36 -6.25
N ALA A 267 23.45 -10.45 -5.07
CA ALA A 267 24.16 -10.83 -3.85
C ALA A 267 23.39 -11.92 -3.13
N TRP A 268 24.09 -13.00 -2.78
CA TRP A 268 23.53 -14.14 -2.05
C TRP A 268 23.50 -13.90 -0.53
N ARG A 269 24.31 -12.98 0.01
CA ARG A 269 24.33 -12.71 1.47
C ARG A 269 22.97 -12.22 2.02
N PRO A 270 22.22 -11.34 1.34
CA PRO A 270 20.87 -10.98 1.76
C PRO A 270 19.86 -12.10 1.67
N LEU A 271 20.08 -13.08 0.78
CA LEU A 271 19.26 -14.29 0.77
C LEU A 271 19.41 -15.04 2.10
N LEU A 272 20.63 -15.18 2.64
CA LEU A 272 20.81 -15.77 3.97
C LEU A 272 20.09 -14.97 5.07
N PHE A 273 20.17 -13.64 5.03
CA PHE A 273 19.44 -12.80 5.97
C PHE A 273 17.94 -13.04 5.86
N LEU A 274 17.39 -13.09 4.66
CA LEU A 274 15.97 -13.35 4.44
C LEU A 274 15.58 -14.76 4.90
N VAL A 275 16.36 -15.80 4.57
CA VAL A 275 16.11 -17.18 5.00
C VAL A 275 16.11 -17.26 6.52
N ARG A 276 17.10 -16.68 7.19
CA ARG A 276 17.18 -16.65 8.67
C ARG A 276 15.95 -15.98 9.29
N ASN A 277 15.59 -14.79 8.83
CA ASN A 277 14.40 -14.10 9.33
C ASN A 277 13.11 -14.83 8.94
N GLY A 278 13.09 -15.52 7.79
CA GLY A 278 11.99 -16.36 7.33
C GLY A 278 11.77 -17.57 8.24
N VAL A 279 12.83 -18.26 8.67
CA VAL A 279 12.74 -19.34 9.66
C VAL A 279 12.17 -18.80 10.99
N LEU A 280 12.71 -17.69 11.50
CA LEU A 280 12.17 -17.06 12.71
C LEU A 280 10.70 -16.66 12.56
N THR A 281 10.33 -16.15 11.39
CA THR A 281 8.95 -15.82 11.03
C THR A 281 8.04 -17.05 11.11
N LEU A 282 8.46 -18.16 10.48
CA LEU A 282 7.69 -19.42 10.49
C LEU A 282 7.54 -19.98 11.91
N LEU A 283 8.57 -19.86 12.76
CA LEU A 283 8.49 -20.26 14.16
C LEU A 283 7.48 -19.41 14.94
N VAL A 284 7.46 -18.09 14.73
CA VAL A 284 6.45 -17.20 15.36
C VAL A 284 5.04 -17.58 14.90
N VAL A 285 4.83 -17.75 13.59
CA VAL A 285 3.51 -18.15 13.05
C VAL A 285 3.08 -19.51 13.59
N ALA A 286 3.97 -20.51 13.57
CA ALA A 286 3.68 -21.84 14.11
C ALA A 286 3.30 -21.78 15.60
N GLY A 287 4.05 -21.02 16.41
CA GLY A 287 3.74 -20.82 17.83
C GLY A 287 2.35 -20.21 18.03
N MET A 288 1.98 -19.21 17.23
CA MET A 288 0.66 -18.58 17.28
C MET A 288 -0.47 -19.51 16.84
N LEU A 289 -0.25 -20.35 15.81
CA LEU A 289 -1.24 -21.32 15.37
C LEU A 289 -1.42 -22.46 16.38
N LEU A 290 -0.35 -22.93 17.01
CA LEU A 290 -0.43 -23.92 18.09
C LEU A 290 -1.20 -23.37 19.29
N LEU A 291 -0.94 -22.11 19.65
CA LEU A 291 -1.68 -21.40 20.70
C LEU A 291 -3.18 -21.31 20.36
N ALA A 292 -3.52 -20.86 19.15
CA ALA A 292 -4.91 -20.79 18.70
C ALA A 292 -5.58 -22.18 18.68
N SER A 293 -4.85 -23.22 18.25
CA SER A 293 -5.33 -24.60 18.27
C SER A 293 -5.61 -25.11 19.68
N ALA A 294 -4.73 -24.81 20.64
CA ALA A 294 -4.93 -25.21 22.03
C ALA A 294 -6.18 -24.54 22.63
N GLN A 295 -6.37 -23.25 22.36
CA GLN A 295 -7.55 -22.52 22.83
C GLN A 295 -8.84 -23.01 22.15
N HIS A 296 -8.81 -23.27 20.85
CA HIS A 296 -9.96 -23.83 20.13
C HIS A 296 -10.38 -25.19 20.71
N ASN A 297 -9.41 -26.08 20.96
CA ASN A 297 -9.68 -27.39 21.55
C ASN A 297 -10.21 -27.30 22.98
N ALA A 298 -9.71 -26.35 23.78
CA ALA A 298 -10.22 -26.11 25.13
C ALA A 298 -11.71 -25.72 25.12
N ARG A 299 -12.13 -24.82 24.20
CA ARG A 299 -13.53 -24.43 24.06
C ARG A 299 -14.42 -25.58 23.61
N LEU A 300 -13.93 -26.44 22.71
CA LEU A 300 -14.67 -27.64 22.30
C LEU A 300 -14.86 -28.64 23.45
N ALA A 301 -13.87 -28.73 24.35
CA ALA A 301 -13.98 -29.59 25.54
C ALA A 301 -14.99 -29.04 26.56
N GLU A 302 -15.11 -27.72 26.68
CA GLU A 302 -16.11 -27.07 27.56
C GLU A 302 -17.54 -27.19 27.03
N THR A 303 -17.73 -27.18 25.71
CA THR A 303 -19.06 -27.32 25.09
C THR A 303 -19.48 -28.77 24.84
N ALA A 304 -18.55 -29.73 24.95
CA ALA A 304 -18.88 -31.14 24.87
C ALA A 304 -19.92 -31.45 25.97
N PRO A 305 -21.15 -31.84 25.62
CA PRO A 305 -22.16 -32.15 26.62
C PRO A 305 -21.56 -33.18 27.55
N SER A 306 -21.55 -32.87 28.85
CA SER A 306 -21.29 -33.83 29.90
C SER A 306 -22.24 -34.99 29.63
N ALA A 307 -21.75 -36.03 28.97
CA ALA A 307 -22.50 -37.23 28.68
C ALA A 307 -22.74 -37.91 30.02
N ALA A 308 -23.70 -37.39 30.77
CA ALA A 308 -24.28 -38.07 31.90
C ALA A 308 -24.82 -39.38 31.32
N PRO A 309 -24.41 -40.54 31.86
CA PRO A 309 -24.90 -41.82 31.40
C PRO A 309 -26.37 -41.94 31.78
N ASP A 310 -27.29 -41.45 30.95
CA ASP A 310 -28.73 -41.70 31.07
C ASP A 310 -28.97 -43.17 30.71
N ALA A 311 -28.86 -44.01 31.73
CA ALA A 311 -28.85 -45.47 31.64
C ALA A 311 -30.23 -46.12 31.40
N SER A 312 -31.22 -45.46 30.80
CA SER A 312 -32.60 -45.98 30.82
C SER A 312 -33.44 -45.85 29.55
N SER A 313 -32.89 -45.49 28.38
CA SER A 313 -33.68 -45.44 27.14
C SER A 313 -33.51 -46.69 26.26
N PRO A 314 -34.54 -47.56 26.11
CA PRO A 314 -34.47 -48.76 25.30
C PRO A 314 -34.46 -48.46 23.79
N SER A 315 -33.59 -49.20 23.14
CA SER A 315 -33.33 -49.35 21.70
C SER A 315 -34.49 -49.03 20.74
N SER A 316 -34.26 -48.06 19.85
CA SER A 316 -34.91 -48.01 18.54
C SER A 316 -33.85 -47.81 17.44
N GLY A 317 -33.75 -48.78 16.54
CA GLY A 317 -33.29 -48.71 15.13
C GLY A 317 -31.91 -48.10 14.79
N PRO A 318 -31.01 -48.85 14.11
CA PRO A 318 -29.73 -48.33 13.65
C PRO A 318 -29.88 -47.56 12.33
N SER A 319 -30.30 -46.30 12.38
CA SER A 319 -29.98 -45.36 11.31
C SER A 319 -28.67 -44.68 11.68
N THR A 320 -27.53 -45.26 11.28
CA THR A 320 -26.21 -44.64 11.44
C THR A 320 -26.22 -43.31 10.68
N PRO A 321 -26.27 -42.15 11.36
CA PRO A 321 -26.14 -40.87 10.67
C PRO A 321 -24.76 -40.88 10.03
N ALA A 322 -24.68 -40.56 8.73
CA ALA A 322 -23.40 -40.41 8.06
C ALA A 322 -22.55 -39.45 8.91
N ALA A 323 -21.42 -39.94 9.42
CA ALA A 323 -20.56 -39.16 10.30
C ALA A 323 -20.22 -37.86 9.59
N GLU A 324 -20.64 -36.73 10.16
CA GLU A 324 -20.30 -35.43 9.60
C GLU A 324 -18.77 -35.34 9.50
N PRO A 325 -18.23 -34.91 8.34
CA PRO A 325 -16.80 -34.83 8.14
C PRO A 325 -16.20 -33.95 9.24
N THR A 326 -15.25 -34.51 9.99
CA THR A 326 -14.57 -33.79 11.06
C THR A 326 -13.89 -32.56 10.48
N LYS A 327 -14.29 -31.37 10.95
CA LYS A 327 -13.66 -30.12 10.50
C LYS A 327 -12.16 -30.20 10.78
N PRO A 328 -11.29 -29.83 9.82
CA PRO A 328 -9.86 -29.84 10.04
C PRO A 328 -9.52 -28.88 11.19
N GLY A 329 -8.61 -29.30 12.08
CA GLY A 329 -8.12 -28.45 13.17
C GLY A 329 -7.44 -27.18 12.66
N VAL A 330 -7.16 -26.22 13.54
CA VAL A 330 -6.61 -24.88 13.21
C VAL A 330 -5.44 -24.92 12.23
N VAL A 331 -4.44 -25.76 12.51
CA VAL A 331 -3.26 -25.88 11.64
C VAL A 331 -3.63 -26.43 10.27
N GLY A 332 -4.50 -27.44 10.21
CA GLY A 332 -4.95 -28.05 8.95
C GLY A 332 -5.82 -27.09 8.13
N SER A 333 -6.66 -26.29 8.77
CA SER A 333 -7.44 -25.24 8.11
C SER A 333 -6.54 -24.13 7.56
N PHE A 334 -5.51 -23.72 8.32
CA PHE A 334 -4.54 -22.72 7.87
C PHE A 334 -3.73 -23.20 6.67
N THR A 335 -3.12 -24.39 6.76
CA THR A 335 -2.30 -24.94 5.68
C THR A 335 -3.13 -25.31 4.47
N GLY A 336 -4.34 -25.83 4.70
CA GLY A 336 -5.34 -26.10 3.67
C GLY A 336 -5.65 -24.85 2.87
N HIS A 337 -6.07 -23.76 3.52
CA HIS A 337 -6.38 -22.52 2.80
C HIS A 337 -5.16 -21.88 2.12
N ALA A 338 -3.98 -21.95 2.74
CA ALA A 338 -2.76 -21.41 2.15
C ALA A 338 -2.33 -22.14 0.86
N MET A 339 -2.63 -23.44 0.75
CA MET A 339 -2.22 -24.29 -0.38
C MET A 339 -3.35 -24.60 -1.36
N ASP A 340 -4.61 -24.43 -0.96
CA ASP A 340 -5.76 -24.72 -1.79
C ASP A 340 -5.98 -23.61 -2.82
N VAL A 341 -5.52 -23.88 -4.04
CA VAL A 341 -5.74 -23.01 -5.20
C VAL A 341 -7.20 -23.04 -5.68
N ASN A 342 -7.97 -24.06 -5.28
CA ASN A 342 -9.37 -24.27 -5.67
C ASN A 342 -10.36 -23.81 -4.60
N ASP A 343 -9.91 -23.12 -3.55
CA ASP A 343 -10.78 -22.59 -2.51
C ASP A 343 -11.95 -21.78 -3.11
N PRO A 344 -13.20 -21.97 -2.64
CA PRO A 344 -14.39 -21.34 -3.21
C PRO A 344 -14.29 -19.81 -3.33
N SER A 345 -13.57 -19.16 -2.40
CA SER A 345 -13.38 -17.70 -2.45
C SER A 345 -12.50 -17.24 -3.61
N ALA A 346 -11.65 -18.10 -4.17
CA ALA A 346 -10.92 -17.85 -5.40
C ALA A 346 -11.75 -18.20 -6.63
N GLN A 347 -12.47 -19.33 -6.62
CA GLN A 347 -13.29 -19.76 -7.74
C GLN A 347 -14.34 -18.72 -8.13
N THR A 348 -15.05 -18.17 -7.13
CA THR A 348 -16.01 -17.06 -7.33
C THR A 348 -15.40 -15.84 -8.02
N ARG A 349 -14.08 -15.62 -7.93
CA ARG A 349 -13.40 -14.52 -8.65
C ARG A 349 -13.09 -14.91 -10.09
N TYR A 350 -12.60 -16.12 -10.29
CA TYR A 350 -12.26 -16.65 -11.62
C TYR A 350 -13.49 -16.79 -12.51
N GLU A 351 -14.65 -17.09 -11.92
CA GLU A 351 -15.93 -17.14 -12.62
C GLU A 351 -16.37 -15.78 -13.19
N LEU A 352 -15.95 -14.67 -12.57
CA LEU A 352 -16.27 -13.32 -13.06
C LEU A 352 -15.38 -12.86 -14.23
N TRP A 353 -14.23 -13.52 -14.45
CA TRP A 353 -13.27 -13.07 -15.45
C TRP A 353 -13.76 -13.24 -16.90
N PRO A 354 -14.38 -14.38 -17.31
CA PRO A 354 -14.96 -14.51 -18.64
C PRO A 354 -16.01 -13.43 -18.93
N ALA A 355 -16.95 -13.21 -18.01
CA ALA A 355 -17.97 -12.18 -18.15
C ALA A 355 -17.35 -10.76 -18.23
N THR A 356 -16.27 -10.50 -17.48
CA THR A 356 -15.54 -9.23 -17.58
C THR A 356 -14.89 -9.07 -18.97
N VAL A 357 -14.36 -10.16 -19.54
CA VAL A 357 -13.80 -10.14 -20.91
C VAL A 357 -14.88 -9.86 -21.94
N ASP A 358 -16.10 -10.35 -21.75
CA ASP A 358 -17.21 -10.05 -22.65
C ASP A 358 -17.62 -8.56 -22.55
N ILE A 359 -17.68 -7.98 -21.35
CA ILE A 359 -17.86 -6.53 -21.15
C ILE A 359 -16.76 -5.73 -21.87
N ILE A 360 -15.50 -6.18 -21.82
CA ILE A 360 -14.38 -5.52 -22.53
C ILE A 360 -14.63 -5.53 -24.05
N LYS A 361 -15.13 -6.63 -24.61
CA LYS A 361 -15.41 -6.73 -26.05
C LYS A 361 -16.53 -5.77 -26.45
N GLU A 362 -17.57 -5.65 -25.63
CA GLU A 362 -18.72 -4.77 -25.88
C GLU A 362 -18.37 -3.28 -25.73
N HIS A 363 -17.49 -2.95 -24.78
CA HIS A 363 -17.12 -1.57 -24.42
C HIS A 363 -15.64 -1.25 -24.69
N LEU A 364 -15.07 -1.79 -25.75
CA LEU A 364 -13.62 -1.79 -26.00
C LEU A 364 -12.98 -0.41 -26.01
N VAL A 365 -13.65 0.61 -26.57
CA VAL A 365 -13.02 1.92 -26.84
C VAL A 365 -12.89 2.75 -25.56
N THR A 366 -14.00 3.00 -24.88
CA THR A 366 -14.08 3.93 -23.73
C THR A 366 -14.32 3.25 -22.39
N GLY A 367 -14.55 1.93 -22.39
CA GLY A 367 -14.94 1.20 -21.20
C GLY A 367 -16.34 1.57 -20.70
N VAL A 368 -16.67 1.07 -19.51
CA VAL A 368 -17.99 1.24 -18.86
C VAL A 368 -17.99 2.32 -17.76
N GLY A 369 -16.86 2.99 -17.57
CA GLY A 369 -16.66 3.97 -16.51
C GLY A 369 -16.08 3.37 -15.23
N PHE A 370 -15.34 4.17 -14.48
CA PHE A 370 -14.67 3.73 -13.26
C PHE A 370 -15.68 3.19 -12.24
N ASN A 371 -15.37 2.06 -11.59
CA ASN A 371 -16.21 1.33 -10.65
C ASN A 371 -17.56 0.78 -11.18
N ASN A 372 -17.79 0.75 -12.51
CA ASN A 372 -19.08 0.31 -13.09
C ASN A 372 -19.11 -1.15 -13.52
N VAL A 373 -17.95 -1.81 -13.75
CA VAL A 373 -17.92 -3.19 -14.23
C VAL A 373 -18.69 -4.15 -13.32
N ARG A 374 -18.64 -3.90 -12.00
CA ARG A 374 -19.38 -4.68 -11.00
C ARG A 374 -20.91 -4.54 -11.14
N LEU A 375 -21.43 -3.44 -11.66
CA LEU A 375 -22.88 -3.32 -11.88
C LEU A 375 -23.30 -4.26 -13.00
N LEU A 376 -22.55 -4.26 -14.11
CA LEU A 376 -22.86 -5.12 -15.26
C LEU A 376 -22.68 -6.62 -14.96
N LEU A 377 -21.70 -6.98 -14.13
CA LEU A 377 -21.48 -8.39 -13.74
C LEU A 377 -22.58 -8.98 -12.85
N HIS A 378 -23.35 -8.14 -12.17
CA HIS A 378 -24.35 -8.55 -11.18
C HIS A 378 -25.75 -8.05 -11.55
N ASP A 379 -26.01 -7.78 -12.84
CA ASP A 379 -27.28 -7.27 -13.36
C ASP A 379 -27.82 -6.03 -12.61
N GLY A 380 -26.90 -5.21 -12.10
CA GLY A 380 -27.19 -4.01 -11.33
C GLY A 380 -27.81 -2.92 -12.20
N ALA A 381 -28.80 -2.20 -11.64
CA ALA A 381 -29.48 -1.13 -12.35
C ALA A 381 -28.53 0.05 -12.66
N SER A 382 -28.72 0.70 -13.81
CA SER A 382 -28.03 1.96 -14.14
C SER A 382 -28.39 3.12 -13.19
N THR A 383 -29.46 2.96 -12.40
CA THR A 383 -29.89 3.88 -11.34
C THR A 383 -29.34 3.53 -9.96
N ALA A 384 -28.53 2.48 -9.83
CA ALA A 384 -27.99 2.03 -8.56
C ALA A 384 -27.24 3.16 -7.84
N SER A 385 -27.38 3.22 -6.52
CA SER A 385 -26.61 4.14 -5.70
C SER A 385 -25.14 3.72 -5.61
N PRO A 386 -24.21 4.64 -5.27
CA PRO A 386 -22.83 4.26 -4.99
C PRO A 386 -22.71 3.20 -3.90
N ALA A 387 -23.53 3.25 -2.86
CA ALA A 387 -23.53 2.25 -1.79
C ALA A 387 -23.91 0.86 -2.29
N GLU A 388 -24.96 0.76 -3.13
CA GLU A 388 -25.38 -0.49 -3.76
C GLU A 388 -24.28 -1.04 -4.67
N ALA A 389 -23.72 -0.22 -5.56
CA ALA A 389 -22.60 -0.64 -6.40
C ALA A 389 -21.44 -1.16 -5.55
N ASN A 390 -21.09 -0.44 -4.49
CA ASN A 390 -19.98 -0.77 -3.59
C ASN A 390 -20.17 -2.06 -2.79
N ALA A 391 -21.42 -2.50 -2.58
CA ALA A 391 -21.75 -3.77 -1.94
C ALA A 391 -21.60 -4.98 -2.89
N LEU A 392 -21.58 -4.76 -4.20
CA LEU A 392 -21.38 -5.81 -5.19
C LEU A 392 -19.94 -6.32 -5.21
N GLN A 393 -19.79 -7.63 -5.40
CA GLN A 393 -18.50 -8.30 -5.47
C GLN A 393 -17.68 -7.76 -6.66
N PRO A 394 -16.46 -7.24 -6.42
CA PRO A 394 -15.59 -6.77 -7.50
C PRO A 394 -14.97 -7.93 -8.29
N VAL A 395 -14.45 -7.63 -9.48
CA VAL A 395 -13.72 -8.58 -10.36
C VAL A 395 -12.50 -9.21 -9.66
N ASN A 396 -11.90 -8.48 -8.72
CA ASN A 396 -10.67 -8.88 -8.02
C ASN A 396 -9.50 -9.18 -8.97
N ASN A 397 -9.43 -8.45 -10.08
CA ASN A 397 -8.28 -8.39 -10.97
C ASN A 397 -8.21 -6.97 -11.53
N ASP A 398 -7.26 -6.18 -11.04
CA ASP A 398 -7.12 -4.78 -11.43
C ASP A 398 -6.84 -4.60 -12.91
N TYR A 399 -6.15 -5.53 -13.58
CA TYR A 399 -5.84 -5.39 -14.99
C TYR A 399 -7.10 -5.53 -15.86
N LEU A 400 -7.93 -6.52 -15.56
CA LEU A 400 -9.24 -6.69 -16.21
C LEU A 400 -10.18 -5.55 -15.86
N THR A 401 -10.19 -5.13 -14.59
CA THR A 401 -11.00 -3.98 -14.12
C THR A 401 -10.59 -2.70 -14.84
N PHE A 402 -9.29 -2.39 -14.91
CA PHE A 402 -8.79 -1.17 -15.52
C PHE A 402 -9.08 -1.12 -17.02
N LEU A 403 -8.94 -2.25 -17.73
CA LEU A 403 -9.26 -2.33 -19.15
C LEU A 403 -10.77 -2.24 -19.41
N SER A 404 -11.60 -2.95 -18.64
CA SER A 404 -13.07 -2.89 -18.78
C SER A 404 -13.64 -1.51 -18.43
N GLU A 405 -13.09 -0.83 -17.43
CA GLU A 405 -13.61 0.44 -16.96
C GLU A 405 -13.13 1.64 -17.78
N LEU A 406 -11.90 1.63 -18.30
CA LEU A 406 -11.33 2.76 -19.05
C LEU A 406 -11.24 2.54 -20.56
N GLY A 407 -11.40 1.31 -21.03
CA GLY A 407 -11.23 0.94 -22.43
C GLY A 407 -9.81 1.15 -22.96
N LEU A 408 -9.63 0.95 -24.27
CA LEU A 408 -8.37 1.16 -24.97
C LEU A 408 -7.90 2.62 -24.90
N VAL A 409 -8.83 3.59 -24.98
CA VAL A 409 -8.48 5.02 -24.89
C VAL A 409 -7.80 5.30 -23.56
N GLY A 410 -8.36 4.82 -22.45
CA GLY A 410 -7.76 5.07 -21.15
C GLY A 410 -6.44 4.34 -20.94
N VAL A 411 -6.30 3.11 -21.43
CA VAL A 411 -5.02 2.38 -21.40
C VAL A 411 -3.93 3.12 -22.18
N LEU A 412 -4.24 3.63 -23.38
CA LEU A 412 -3.30 4.40 -24.19
C LEU A 412 -2.85 5.68 -23.47
N LEU A 413 -3.78 6.40 -22.84
CA LEU A 413 -3.49 7.60 -22.05
C LEU A 413 -2.69 7.31 -20.76
N ALA A 414 -2.73 6.08 -20.25
CA ALA A 414 -1.93 5.64 -19.10
C ALA A 414 -0.48 5.27 -19.46
N LEU A 415 -0.15 5.01 -20.74
CA LEU A 415 1.17 4.58 -21.19
C LEU A 415 2.33 5.50 -20.76
N PRO A 416 2.20 6.84 -20.78
CA PRO A 416 3.28 7.72 -20.31
C PRO A 416 3.63 7.51 -18.84
N LEU A 417 2.63 7.24 -17.99
CA LEU A 417 2.86 6.94 -16.58
C LEU A 417 3.50 5.57 -16.40
N LEU A 418 3.01 4.56 -17.12
CA LEU A 418 3.62 3.23 -17.15
C LEU A 418 5.09 3.31 -17.56
N TRP A 419 5.42 4.12 -18.58
CA TRP A 419 6.80 4.34 -19.01
C TRP A 419 7.67 4.97 -17.93
N LEU A 420 7.15 5.96 -17.17
CA LEU A 420 7.88 6.54 -16.04
C LEU A 420 8.14 5.50 -14.93
N ILE A 421 7.16 4.64 -14.63
CA ILE A 421 7.31 3.55 -13.67
C ILE A 421 8.40 2.59 -14.14
N LEU A 422 8.32 2.09 -15.38
CA LEU A 422 9.30 1.17 -15.95
C LEU A 422 10.70 1.78 -16.00
N ARG A 423 10.82 3.07 -16.35
CA ARG A 423 12.09 3.79 -16.35
C ARG A 423 12.67 3.92 -14.94
N ALA A 424 11.84 4.18 -13.93
CA ALA A 424 12.29 4.25 -12.54
C ALA A 424 12.74 2.88 -12.03
N LEU A 425 11.99 1.81 -12.33
CA LEU A 425 12.38 0.43 -12.03
C LEU A 425 13.70 0.05 -12.70
N TRP A 426 13.88 0.40 -13.98
CA TRP A 426 15.12 0.18 -14.70
C TRP A 426 16.32 0.92 -14.07
N GLY A 427 16.09 2.12 -13.54
CA GLY A 427 17.09 2.84 -12.75
C GLY A 427 17.57 2.04 -11.53
N VAL A 428 16.63 1.42 -10.81
CA VAL A 428 16.93 0.55 -9.67
C VAL A 428 17.74 -0.67 -10.10
N VAL A 429 17.39 -1.29 -11.23
CA VAL A 429 18.13 -2.42 -11.81
C VAL A 429 19.59 -2.04 -12.12
N ARG A 430 19.81 -0.89 -12.77
CA ARG A 430 21.15 -0.44 -13.17
C ARG A 430 22.05 -0.13 -11.99
N THR A 431 21.52 0.42 -10.90
CA THR A 431 22.32 0.78 -9.72
C THR A 431 22.24 -0.25 -8.59
N ARG A 432 21.84 -1.50 -8.87
CA ARG A 432 21.92 -2.66 -7.96
C ARG A 432 21.38 -2.42 -6.54
N LEU A 433 20.22 -1.77 -6.44
CA LEU A 433 19.51 -1.43 -5.18
C LEU A 433 20.08 -0.27 -4.35
N ASP A 434 21.19 0.36 -4.75
CA ASP A 434 21.67 1.61 -4.13
C ASP A 434 20.82 2.84 -4.54
N HIS A 435 19.90 2.64 -5.48
CA HIS A 435 18.97 3.66 -5.95
C HIS A 435 18.04 4.11 -4.83
N PRO A 436 17.75 5.41 -4.64
CA PRO A 436 16.77 5.87 -3.63
C PRO A 436 15.41 5.16 -3.75
N SER A 437 14.98 4.83 -4.97
CA SER A 437 13.69 4.17 -5.22
C SER A 437 13.60 2.67 -4.90
N SER A 438 14.67 2.01 -4.46
CA SER A 438 14.66 0.56 -4.24
C SER A 438 13.53 0.04 -3.32
N PRO A 439 13.22 0.67 -2.17
CA PRO A 439 12.10 0.22 -1.32
C PRO A 439 10.76 0.22 -2.06
N TYR A 440 10.54 1.26 -2.87
CA TYR A 440 9.30 1.46 -3.60
C TYR A 440 9.22 0.56 -4.82
N ALA A 441 10.36 0.24 -5.46
CA ALA A 441 10.41 -0.75 -6.51
C ALA A 441 10.04 -2.15 -6.01
N PHE A 442 10.57 -2.54 -4.84
CA PHE A 442 10.15 -3.77 -4.17
C PHE A 442 8.64 -3.77 -3.94
N ALA A 443 8.10 -2.69 -3.39
CA ALA A 443 6.68 -2.59 -3.10
C ALA A 443 5.82 -2.62 -4.37
N VAL A 444 6.13 -1.85 -5.41
CA VAL A 444 5.39 -1.85 -6.69
C VAL A 444 5.38 -3.22 -7.33
N VAL A 445 6.49 -3.97 -7.31
CA VAL A 445 6.52 -5.33 -7.87
C VAL A 445 5.56 -6.25 -7.10
N GLY A 446 5.60 -6.24 -5.76
CA GLY A 446 4.68 -7.04 -4.95
C GLY A 446 3.22 -6.66 -5.17
N MET A 447 2.93 -5.37 -5.14
CA MET A 447 1.61 -4.79 -5.39
C MET A 447 1.08 -5.15 -6.78
N ALA A 448 1.92 -5.09 -7.83
CA ALA A 448 1.53 -5.42 -9.20
C ALA A 448 1.16 -6.90 -9.37
N VAL A 449 1.84 -7.81 -8.66
CA VAL A 449 1.44 -9.22 -8.67
C VAL A 449 0.13 -9.41 -7.93
N GLU A 450 0.02 -8.81 -6.74
CA GLU A 450 -1.18 -8.90 -5.91
C GLU A 450 -2.42 -8.36 -6.65
N ALA A 451 -2.25 -7.33 -7.48
CA ALA A 451 -3.29 -6.74 -8.33
C ALA A 451 -4.00 -7.74 -9.27
N ASN A 452 -3.46 -8.95 -9.49
CA ASN A 452 -4.16 -10.03 -10.20
C ASN A 452 -5.25 -10.72 -9.36
N PHE A 453 -5.25 -10.55 -8.04
CA PHE A 453 -6.05 -11.32 -7.10
C PHE A 453 -7.03 -10.46 -6.27
N PHE A 454 -6.91 -9.13 -6.33
CA PHE A 454 -7.85 -8.20 -5.69
C PHE A 454 -7.78 -6.82 -6.35
N GLN A 455 -8.74 -5.95 -6.02
CA GLN A 455 -8.81 -4.59 -6.54
C GLN A 455 -7.95 -3.60 -5.73
N SER A 456 -6.72 -3.34 -6.19
CA SER A 456 -5.71 -2.52 -5.52
C SER A 456 -5.55 -1.13 -6.12
N PHE A 457 -5.83 -0.92 -7.42
CA PHE A 457 -5.57 0.34 -8.11
C PHE A 457 -6.45 1.50 -7.61
N SER A 458 -7.56 1.23 -6.94
CA SER A 458 -8.36 2.26 -6.27
C SER A 458 -7.78 2.71 -4.93
N LEU A 459 -6.76 2.01 -4.42
CA LEU A 459 -6.19 2.28 -3.10
C LEU A 459 -5.17 3.40 -3.17
N LEU A 460 -5.31 4.35 -2.24
CA LEU A 460 -4.37 5.43 -2.01
C LEU A 460 -2.91 4.98 -1.99
N ARG A 461 -2.64 3.89 -1.25
CA ARG A 461 -1.28 3.41 -0.97
C ARG A 461 -0.51 3.04 -2.24
N THR A 462 -1.16 2.49 -3.26
CA THR A 462 -0.56 2.15 -4.55
C THR A 462 0.00 3.41 -5.23
N TRP A 463 -0.81 4.47 -5.29
CA TRP A 463 -0.42 5.74 -5.93
C TRP A 463 0.64 6.50 -5.15
N VAL A 464 0.62 6.43 -3.81
CA VAL A 464 1.71 6.97 -2.99
C VAL A 464 3.02 6.26 -3.30
N VAL A 465 3.03 4.92 -3.33
CA VAL A 465 4.24 4.14 -3.63
C VAL A 465 4.76 4.43 -5.04
N ILE A 466 3.88 4.52 -6.05
CA ILE A 466 4.25 4.93 -7.41
C ILE A 466 4.88 6.34 -7.42
N GLY A 467 4.27 7.29 -6.69
CA GLY A 467 4.80 8.64 -6.54
C GLY A 467 6.22 8.66 -5.95
N LEU A 468 6.44 7.89 -4.89
CA LEU A 468 7.75 7.77 -4.23
C LEU A 468 8.80 7.06 -5.11
N LEU A 469 8.39 6.05 -5.89
CA LEU A 469 9.24 5.40 -6.88
C LEU A 469 9.78 6.43 -7.89
N ILE A 470 8.90 7.23 -8.48
CA ILE A 470 9.25 8.27 -9.46
C ILE A 470 10.09 9.37 -8.81
N ALA A 471 9.72 9.78 -7.59
CA ALA A 471 10.49 10.76 -6.81
C ALA A 471 11.95 10.32 -6.62
N GLY A 472 12.19 9.08 -6.20
CA GLY A 472 13.55 8.58 -6.02
C GLY A 472 14.38 8.58 -7.31
N ALA A 473 13.74 8.33 -8.46
CA ALA A 473 14.41 8.37 -9.78
C ALA A 473 14.72 9.79 -10.23
N ARG A 474 13.88 10.76 -9.86
CA ARG A 474 14.17 12.18 -10.04
C ARG A 474 15.34 12.62 -9.14
N LEU A 475 15.29 12.30 -7.86
CA LEU A 475 16.33 12.67 -6.88
C LEU A 475 17.70 12.08 -7.25
N MET A 476 17.75 10.86 -7.79
CA MET A 476 18.99 10.26 -8.27
C MET A 476 19.60 11.06 -9.44
N ARG A 477 18.77 11.49 -10.39
CA ARG A 477 19.24 12.35 -11.50
C ARG A 477 19.77 13.68 -11.00
N GLU A 478 19.07 14.32 -10.07
CA GLU A 478 19.51 15.58 -9.45
C GLU A 478 20.85 15.41 -8.71
N ARG A 479 21.09 14.26 -8.07
CA ARG A 479 22.38 13.94 -7.46
C ARG A 479 23.49 13.81 -8.50
N GLN A 480 23.24 13.07 -9.60
CA GLN A 480 24.22 12.89 -10.68
C GLN A 480 24.61 14.21 -11.34
N VAL A 481 23.63 15.10 -11.59
CA VAL A 481 23.90 16.44 -12.15
C VAL A 481 24.75 17.27 -11.18
N ARG A 482 24.45 17.22 -9.88
CA ARG A 482 25.27 17.93 -8.86
C ARG A 482 26.71 17.44 -8.84
N VAL A 483 26.94 16.13 -8.84
CA VAL A 483 28.30 15.56 -8.86
C VAL A 483 29.07 16.01 -10.10
N ARG A 484 28.46 15.90 -11.30
CA ARG A 484 29.08 16.34 -12.56
C ARG A 484 29.43 17.83 -12.55
N ASN A 485 28.55 18.68 -12.02
CA ASN A 485 28.81 20.12 -11.93
C ASN A 485 29.96 20.42 -10.97
N THR A 486 30.06 19.71 -9.84
CA THR A 486 31.18 19.85 -8.91
C THR A 486 32.49 19.38 -9.54
N GLU A 487 32.49 18.28 -10.29
CA GLU A 487 33.67 17.79 -11.03
C GLU A 487 34.14 18.81 -12.07
N HIS A 488 33.23 19.36 -12.88
CA HIS A 488 33.56 20.39 -13.86
C HIS A 488 34.10 21.68 -13.20
N LEU A 489 33.53 22.08 -12.06
CA LEU A 489 34.05 23.23 -11.29
C LEU A 489 35.45 22.94 -10.76
N ALA A 490 35.70 21.75 -10.22
CA ALA A 490 37.03 21.35 -9.75
C ALA A 490 38.05 21.35 -10.90
N GLU A 491 37.68 20.80 -12.07
CA GLU A 491 38.53 20.82 -13.27
C GLU A 491 38.81 22.25 -13.76
N THR A 492 37.80 23.12 -13.76
CA THR A 492 37.96 24.53 -14.15
C THR A 492 38.90 25.28 -13.20
N VAL A 493 38.83 24.99 -11.89
CA VAL A 493 39.73 25.58 -10.89
C VAL A 493 41.16 25.06 -11.03
N ILE A 494 41.34 23.77 -11.30
CA ILE A 494 42.67 23.18 -11.52
C ILE A 494 43.36 23.76 -12.78
N LEU A 495 42.60 23.96 -13.85
CA LEU A 495 43.12 24.51 -15.11
C LEU A 495 43.36 26.03 -15.04
N ASN A 496 42.74 26.72 -14.10
CA ASN A 496 42.89 28.16 -13.95
C ASN A 496 42.88 28.57 -12.46
N PRO A 497 44.02 28.49 -11.77
CA PRO A 497 44.11 28.81 -10.34
C PRO A 497 43.77 30.28 -10.03
N ALA A 498 43.84 31.19 -11.01
CA ALA A 498 43.37 32.58 -10.81
C ALA A 498 41.84 32.66 -10.61
N LEU A 499 41.07 31.64 -11.02
CA LEU A 499 39.64 31.52 -10.73
C LEU A 499 39.36 30.90 -9.36
N GLU A 500 40.37 30.44 -8.61
CA GLU A 500 40.19 29.81 -7.31
C GLU A 500 39.60 30.80 -6.29
N GLU A 501 40.11 32.04 -6.21
CA GLU A 501 39.54 33.07 -5.34
C GLU A 501 38.09 33.40 -5.68
N THR A 502 37.74 33.47 -6.98
CA THR A 502 36.37 33.76 -7.43
C THR A 502 35.44 32.55 -7.22
N ALA A 503 35.95 31.33 -7.37
CA ALA A 503 35.22 30.11 -7.11
C ALA A 503 34.95 29.90 -5.61
N ILE A 504 35.90 30.21 -4.72
CA ILE A 504 35.71 30.13 -3.27
C ILE A 504 34.63 31.11 -2.81
N LEU A 505 34.65 32.35 -3.32
CA LEU A 505 33.61 33.36 -3.06
C LEU A 505 32.23 32.90 -3.56
N ASN A 506 32.17 32.29 -4.74
CA ASN A 506 30.91 31.81 -5.31
C ASN A 506 30.39 30.52 -4.65
N LEU A 507 31.25 29.57 -4.29
CA LEU A 507 30.90 28.32 -3.61
C LEU A 507 30.43 28.58 -2.17
N GLY A 508 31.05 29.53 -1.47
CA GLY A 508 30.56 30.01 -0.17
C GLY A 508 29.14 30.62 -0.25
N SER A 509 28.80 31.24 -1.38
CA SER A 509 27.46 31.78 -1.62
C SER A 509 26.45 30.74 -2.14
N ALA A 510 26.91 29.75 -2.92
CA ALA A 510 26.07 28.71 -3.53
C ALA A 510 25.63 27.64 -2.52
N GLY A 511 26.49 27.31 -1.56
CA GLY A 511 26.13 26.45 -0.41
C GLY A 511 25.09 27.07 0.52
N SER A 512 25.01 28.41 0.56
CA SER A 512 24.02 29.18 1.34
C SER A 512 22.66 29.30 0.64
N LYS A 513 22.63 29.32 -0.71
CA LYS A 513 21.39 29.56 -1.48
C LYS A 513 20.61 28.29 -1.88
N THR A 514 21.17 27.09 -1.74
CA THR A 514 20.52 25.84 -2.23
C THR A 514 20.24 24.76 -1.17
N ALA A 515 20.52 25.02 0.12
CA ALA A 515 20.18 24.14 1.24
C ALA A 515 18.81 24.49 1.84
#